data_AF-A0A952UR87-F1
#
_entry.id   AF-A0A952UR87-F1
#
_cell.length_a   1.000
_cell.length_b   1.000
_cell.length_c   1.000
_cell.angle_alpha   90.00
_cell.angle_beta   90.00
_cell.angle_gamma   90.00
#
_symmetry.space_group_name_H-M   'P 1'
#
loop_
_entity.id
_entity.type
_entity.pdbx_description
1 polymer ?
#
loop_
_entity_poly.entity_id
_entity_poly.type
_entity_poly.pdbx_seq_one_letter_code
_entity_poly.pdbx_strand_id
1 'polypeptide(L)'
;MLYLDASALVKLAVEERESEQLRVYLREHSQQPRFSSMLVHAEVLRAVRPIGADSVVKARQSLASCFLVDVSRSILERAAMLDAASPLRTLDAIHMVTASAAEDRLTAVVTYDLRMARAANAMGYPVAAPGT
;
A
#
# COMPACT_ATOMS: atom_id res chain seq x y z
N MET A 1 -4.29 -12.22 0.57
CA MET A 1 -3.56 -11.24 -0.28
C MET A 1 -3.24 -10.03 0.59
N LEU A 2 -2.04 -9.47 0.46
CA LEU A 2 -1.63 -8.28 1.20
C LEU A 2 -1.61 -7.08 0.27
N TYR A 3 -2.35 -6.03 0.63
CA TYR A 3 -2.27 -4.75 -0.08
C TYR A 3 -1.22 -3.88 0.59
N LEU A 4 -0.17 -3.49 -0.14
CA LEU A 4 0.88 -2.62 0.41
C LEU A 4 0.69 -1.21 -0.15
N ASP A 5 0.51 -0.22 0.73
CA ASP A 5 0.51 1.17 0.29
C ASP A 5 1.93 1.72 0.06
N ALA A 6 2.03 2.98 -0.37
CA ALA A 6 3.33 3.61 -0.58
C ALA A 6 4.17 3.69 0.70
N SER A 7 3.56 3.93 1.87
CA SER A 7 4.29 4.05 3.13
C SER A 7 4.97 2.75 3.54
N ALA A 8 4.31 1.60 3.35
CA ALA A 8 4.89 0.29 3.60
C ALA A 8 6.04 -0.01 2.61
N LEU A 9 5.87 0.32 1.34
CA LEU A 9 6.91 0.11 0.32
C LEU A 9 8.14 1.00 0.52
N VAL A 10 7.95 2.25 0.97
CA VAL A 10 9.06 3.15 1.34
C VAL A 10 9.88 2.55 2.48
N LYS A 11 9.26 1.96 3.50
CA LYS A 11 9.96 1.26 4.59
C LYS A 11 10.77 0.04 4.16
N LEU A 12 10.46 -0.56 3.01
CA LEU A 12 11.30 -1.63 2.44
C LEU A 12 12.50 -1.07 1.68
N ALA A 13 12.36 0.12 1.10
CA ALA A 13 13.41 0.79 0.34
C ALA A 13 14.40 1.57 1.23
N VAL A 14 13.89 2.14 2.32
CA VAL A 14 14.61 2.99 3.27
C VAL A 14 14.55 2.29 4.63
N GLU A 15 15.71 2.12 5.25
CA GLU A 15 15.77 1.52 6.57
C GLU A 15 15.26 2.51 7.64
N GLU A 16 14.15 2.15 8.26
CA GLU A 16 13.48 2.89 9.31
C GLU A 16 13.20 1.95 10.49
N ARG A 17 12.73 2.51 11.61
CA ARG A 17 12.49 1.77 12.85
C ARG A 17 11.61 0.53 12.67
N GLU A 18 10.59 0.63 11.80
CA GLU A 18 9.60 -0.43 11.57
C GLU A 18 10.00 -1.39 10.42
N SER A 19 11.08 -1.11 9.68
CA SER A 19 11.44 -1.87 8.47
C SER A 19 11.75 -3.34 8.76
N GLU A 20 12.37 -3.63 9.90
CA GLU A 20 12.70 -5.02 10.26
C GLU A 20 11.43 -5.83 10.55
N GLN A 21 10.53 -5.29 11.38
CA GLN A 21 9.26 -5.94 11.72
C GLN A 21 8.38 -6.11 10.49
N LEU A 22 8.39 -5.14 9.56
CA LEU A 22 7.71 -5.28 8.28
C LEU A 22 8.26 -6.46 7.47
N ARG A 23 9.59 -6.58 7.37
CA ARG A 23 10.23 -7.70 6.65
C ARG A 23 9.89 -9.05 7.30
N VAL A 24 9.86 -9.12 8.63
CA VAL A 24 9.43 -10.34 9.37
C VAL A 24 7.99 -10.70 9.02
N TYR A 25 7.06 -9.75 9.18
CA TYR A 25 5.65 -9.93 8.87
C TYR A 25 5.44 -10.43 7.44
N LEU A 26 6.12 -9.82 6.46
CA LEU A 26 6.04 -10.21 5.05
C LEU A 26 6.64 -11.59 4.74
N ARG A 27 7.57 -12.10 5.56
CA ARG A 27 8.09 -13.47 5.47
C ARG A 27 7.12 -14.48 6.06
N GLU A 28 6.52 -14.17 7.20
CA GLU A 28 5.48 -14.99 7.83
C GLU A 28 4.26 -15.14 6.91
N HIS A 29 3.98 -14.11 6.11
CA HIS A 29 2.91 -14.09 5.11
C HIS A 29 3.41 -14.40 3.68
N SER A 30 4.53 -15.09 3.52
CA SER A 30 5.17 -15.36 2.22
C SER A 30 4.29 -16.10 1.20
N GLN A 31 3.32 -16.90 1.67
CA GLN A 31 2.37 -17.61 0.80
C GLN A 31 1.27 -16.70 0.24
N GLN A 32 1.19 -15.45 0.70
CA GLN A 32 0.14 -14.52 0.29
C GLN A 32 0.68 -13.56 -0.79
N PRO A 33 0.01 -13.47 -1.95
CA PRO A 33 0.37 -12.49 -2.97
C PRO A 33 0.31 -11.07 -2.41
N ARG A 34 1.33 -10.28 -2.76
CA ARG A 34 1.42 -8.85 -2.46
C ARG A 34 0.97 -8.08 -3.67
N PHE A 35 0.12 -7.08 -3.48
CA PHE A 35 -0.36 -6.24 -4.56
C PHE A 35 -0.54 -4.79 -4.12
N SER A 36 -0.61 -3.89 -5.09
CA SER A 36 -0.85 -2.47 -4.85
C SER A 36 -1.43 -1.78 -6.08
N SER A 37 -1.84 -0.53 -5.94
CA SER A 37 -2.19 0.34 -7.07
C SER A 37 -0.93 0.79 -7.82
N MET A 38 -1.00 0.90 -9.15
CA MET A 38 0.09 1.47 -9.96
C MET A 38 0.51 2.88 -9.52
N LEU A 39 -0.35 3.60 -8.76
CA LEU A 39 0.03 4.86 -8.11
C LEU A 39 1.29 4.75 -7.25
N VAL A 40 1.53 3.62 -6.58
CA VAL A 40 2.71 3.46 -5.71
C VAL A 40 4.01 3.60 -6.49
N HIS A 41 4.00 3.37 -7.80
CA HIS A 41 5.18 3.58 -8.63
C HIS A 41 5.63 5.04 -8.58
N ALA A 42 4.70 5.99 -8.71
CA ALA A 42 5.01 7.41 -8.63
C ALA A 42 5.26 7.85 -7.18
N GLU A 43 4.46 7.37 -6.23
CA GLU A 43 4.52 7.79 -4.83
C GLU A 43 5.81 7.36 -4.16
N VAL A 44 6.18 6.07 -4.28
CA VAL A 44 7.39 5.53 -3.67
C VAL A 44 8.62 6.16 -4.30
N LEU A 45 8.69 6.24 -5.65
CA LEU A 45 9.86 6.83 -6.32
C LEU A 45 10.00 8.32 -5.99
N ARG A 46 8.91 9.08 -5.90
CA ARG A 46 8.96 10.48 -5.45
C ARG A 46 9.44 10.61 -4.00
N ALA A 47 8.97 9.73 -3.12
CA ALA A 47 9.34 9.76 -1.70
C ALA A 47 10.82 9.44 -1.48
N VAL A 48 11.38 8.45 -2.18
CA VAL A 48 12.77 8.02 -1.96
C VAL A 48 13.80 8.79 -2.78
N ARG A 49 13.39 9.48 -3.86
CA ARG A 49 14.31 10.21 -4.75
C ARG A 49 15.20 11.25 -4.01
N PRO A 50 14.71 12.03 -3.03
CA PRO A 50 15.56 12.95 -2.27
C PRO A 50 16.61 12.26 -1.40
N ILE A 51 16.44 10.98 -1.08
CA ILE A 51 17.32 10.22 -0.18
C ILE A 51 18.58 9.75 -0.93
N GLY A 52 18.43 9.32 -2.18
CA GLY A 52 19.57 8.95 -3.03
C GLY A 52 19.27 7.83 -4.02
N ALA A 53 20.22 7.59 -4.92
CA ALA A 53 20.11 6.60 -5.99
C ALA A 53 19.94 5.16 -5.44
N ASP A 54 20.61 4.82 -4.35
CA ASP A 54 20.52 3.50 -3.73
C ASP A 54 19.10 3.20 -3.22
N SER A 55 18.44 4.21 -2.61
CA SER A 55 17.05 4.09 -2.16
C SER A 55 16.08 3.92 -3.34
N VAL A 56 16.35 4.58 -4.47
CA VAL A 56 15.59 4.39 -5.71
C VAL A 56 15.74 2.97 -6.25
N VAL A 57 16.94 2.39 -6.22
CA VAL A 57 17.17 1.00 -6.63
C VAL A 57 16.40 0.02 -5.73
N LYS A 58 16.50 0.18 -4.40
CA LYS A 58 15.77 -0.65 -3.43
C LYS A 58 14.25 -0.49 -3.55
N ALA A 59 13.76 0.71 -3.83
CA ALA A 59 12.34 0.95 -4.11
C ALA A 59 11.85 0.20 -5.34
N ARG A 60 12.62 0.23 -6.44
CA ARG A 60 12.29 -0.54 -7.66
C ARG A 60 12.24 -2.05 -7.40
N GLN A 61 13.16 -2.57 -6.60
CA GLN A 61 13.15 -3.99 -6.18
C GLN A 61 11.89 -4.32 -5.35
N SER A 62 11.51 -3.42 -4.43
CA SER A 62 10.31 -3.60 -3.60
C SER A 62 9.04 -3.57 -4.45
N LEU A 63 8.94 -2.64 -5.41
CA LEU A 63 7.83 -2.55 -6.37
C LEU A 63 7.74 -3.81 -7.24
N ALA A 64 8.87 -4.34 -7.73
CA ALA A 64 8.92 -5.56 -8.53
C ALA A 64 8.45 -6.82 -7.77
N SER A 65 8.42 -6.78 -6.43
CA SER A 65 7.90 -7.87 -5.60
C SER A 65 6.38 -7.82 -5.40
N CYS A 66 5.69 -6.81 -5.94
CA CYS A 66 4.25 -6.62 -5.84
C CYS A 66 3.59 -6.72 -7.21
N PHE A 67 2.40 -7.31 -7.25
CA PHE A 67 1.52 -7.18 -8.40
C PHE A 67 0.92 -5.76 -8.42
N LEU A 68 1.21 -4.97 -9.45
CA LEU A 68 0.68 -3.61 -9.58
C LEU A 68 -0.58 -3.60 -10.44
N VAL A 69 -1.67 -3.12 -9.88
CA VAL A 69 -2.96 -2.98 -10.56
C VAL A 69 -3.02 -1.62 -11.24
N ASP A 70 -3.20 -1.61 -12.56
CA ASP A 70 -3.35 -0.37 -13.32
C ASP A 70 -4.56 0.44 -12.87
N VAL A 71 -4.40 1.76 -12.82
CA VAL A 71 -5.49 2.69 -12.52
C VAL A 71 -6.36 2.82 -13.77
N SER A 72 -7.41 2.01 -13.83
CA SER A 72 -8.38 2.00 -14.91
C SER A 72 -9.47 3.05 -14.70
N ARG A 73 -10.22 3.37 -15.77
CA ARG A 73 -11.41 4.23 -15.68
C ARG A 73 -12.41 3.71 -14.64
N SER A 74 -12.65 2.40 -14.59
CA SER A 74 -13.60 1.81 -13.64
C SER A 74 -13.15 1.98 -12.18
N ILE A 75 -11.85 1.92 -11.91
CA ILE A 75 -11.31 2.25 -10.58
C ILE A 75 -11.55 3.72 -10.24
N LEU A 76 -11.32 4.63 -11.19
CA LEU A 76 -11.55 6.06 -10.98
C LEU A 76 -13.02 6.40 -10.72
N GLU A 77 -13.94 5.81 -11.49
CA GLU A 77 -15.39 5.99 -11.32
C GLU A 77 -15.86 5.47 -9.96
N ARG A 78 -15.38 4.28 -9.55
CA ARG A 78 -15.68 3.72 -8.22
C ARG A 78 -15.08 4.57 -7.10
N ALA A 79 -13.87 5.10 -7.28
CA ALA A 79 -13.22 5.95 -6.28
C ALA A 79 -13.94 7.29 -6.11
N ALA A 80 -14.49 7.85 -7.20
CA ALA A 80 -15.29 9.07 -7.16
C ALA A 80 -16.60 8.91 -6.38
N MET A 81 -17.16 7.69 -6.36
CA MET A 81 -18.41 7.36 -5.67
C MET A 81 -18.18 6.65 -4.33
N LEU A 82 -16.93 6.56 -3.85
CA LEU A 82 -16.61 5.84 -2.63
C LEU A 82 -17.07 6.65 -1.41
N ASP A 83 -18.22 6.26 -0.86
CA ASP A 83 -18.71 6.77 0.40
C ASP A 83 -17.93 6.13 1.56
N ALA A 84 -16.96 6.88 2.08
CA ALA A 84 -16.24 6.52 3.28
C ALA A 84 -16.76 7.32 4.48
N ALA A 85 -16.76 6.70 5.67
CA ALA A 85 -17.18 7.35 6.91
C ALA A 85 -16.37 8.62 7.27
N SER A 86 -15.22 8.83 6.60
CA SER A 86 -14.39 10.03 6.71
C SER A 86 -13.94 10.50 5.32
N PRO A 87 -13.77 11.82 5.07
CA PRO A 87 -13.33 12.32 3.77
C PRO A 87 -11.97 11.74 3.37
N LEU A 88 -11.95 10.94 2.30
CA LEU A 88 -10.72 10.43 1.68
C LEU A 88 -10.19 11.42 0.67
N ARG A 89 -8.85 11.53 0.59
CA ARG A 89 -8.25 12.18 -0.59
C ARG A 89 -8.42 11.25 -1.79
N THR A 90 -8.42 11.82 -2.99
CA THR A 90 -8.61 11.08 -4.23
C THR A 90 -7.66 9.89 -4.37
N LEU A 91 -6.36 10.06 -4.05
CA LEU A 91 -5.39 8.95 -4.10
C LEU A 91 -5.71 7.87 -3.07
N ASP A 92 -6.05 8.25 -1.84
CA ASP A 92 -6.46 7.33 -0.77
C ASP A 92 -7.68 6.50 -1.23
N ALA A 93 -8.67 7.14 -1.85
CA ALA A 93 -9.86 6.47 -2.41
C ALA A 93 -9.49 5.48 -3.54
N ILE A 94 -8.58 5.85 -4.45
CA ILE A 94 -8.09 4.95 -5.50
C ILE A 94 -7.37 3.74 -4.89
N HIS A 95 -6.56 3.93 -3.85
CA HIS A 95 -5.94 2.80 -3.16
C HIS A 95 -6.97 1.88 -2.51
N MET A 96 -7.99 2.42 -1.85
CA MET A 96 -9.03 1.61 -1.22
C MET A 96 -9.87 0.84 -2.24
N VAL A 97 -10.26 1.48 -3.34
CA VAL A 97 -10.94 0.79 -4.45
C VAL A 97 -10.06 -0.29 -5.07
N THR A 98 -8.76 -0.04 -5.19
CA THR A 98 -7.82 -1.06 -5.68
C THR A 98 -7.71 -2.23 -4.70
N ALA A 99 -7.56 -1.96 -3.41
CA ALA A 99 -7.49 -2.99 -2.36
C ALA A 99 -8.77 -3.85 -2.34
N SER A 100 -9.93 -3.25 -2.59
CA SER A 100 -11.22 -3.96 -2.66
C SER A 100 -11.29 -5.05 -3.74
N ALA A 101 -10.41 -5.01 -4.75
CA ALA A 101 -10.36 -6.04 -5.79
C ALA A 101 -9.93 -7.43 -5.29
N ALA A 102 -9.33 -7.51 -4.09
CA ALA A 102 -9.04 -8.77 -3.45
C ALA A 102 -10.26 -9.39 -2.74
N GLU A 103 -11.34 -8.63 -2.54
CA GLU A 103 -12.58 -9.08 -1.89
C GLU A 103 -12.30 -9.77 -0.54
N ASP A 104 -12.88 -10.94 -0.31
CA ASP A 104 -12.71 -11.78 0.89
C ASP A 104 -11.29 -12.34 1.05
N ARG A 105 -10.46 -12.28 0.00
CA ARG A 105 -9.07 -12.72 0.03
C ARG A 105 -8.12 -11.63 0.53
N LEU A 106 -8.60 -10.43 0.87
CA LEU A 106 -7.76 -9.38 1.45
C LEU A 106 -7.44 -9.72 2.92
N THR A 107 -6.19 -10.10 3.17
CA THR A 107 -5.73 -10.41 4.52
C THR A 107 -5.51 -9.16 5.34
N ALA A 108 -4.87 -8.15 4.75
CA ALA A 108 -4.64 -6.86 5.38
C ALA A 108 -4.25 -5.80 4.36
N VAL A 109 -4.62 -4.56 4.66
CA VAL A 109 -3.99 -3.34 4.16
C VAL A 109 -2.79 -3.04 5.04
N VAL A 110 -1.59 -3.20 4.48
CA VAL A 110 -0.32 -2.90 5.14
C VAL A 110 0.00 -1.42 4.90
N THR A 111 -0.13 -0.61 5.94
CA THR A 111 0.06 0.84 5.86
C THR A 111 0.55 1.40 7.19
N TYR A 112 1.39 2.42 7.11
CA TYR A 112 1.87 3.22 8.22
C TYR A 112 1.32 4.66 8.17
N ASP A 113 0.48 4.96 7.18
CA ASP A 113 -0.28 6.21 7.13
C ASP A 113 -1.56 6.05 7.96
N LEU A 114 -1.70 6.85 9.02
CA LEU A 114 -2.86 6.79 9.92
C LEU A 114 -4.19 7.11 9.23
N ARG A 115 -4.18 7.92 8.17
CA ARG A 115 -5.40 8.27 7.42
C ARG A 115 -5.81 7.10 6.55
N MET A 116 -4.86 6.44 5.89
CA MET A 116 -5.09 5.19 5.14
C MET A 116 -5.57 4.06 6.06
N ALA A 117 -4.97 3.90 7.24
CA ALA A 117 -5.41 2.92 8.23
C ALA A 117 -6.86 3.15 8.68
N ARG A 118 -7.24 4.41 8.93
CA ARG A 118 -8.63 4.77 9.28
C ARG A 118 -9.59 4.49 8.13
N ALA A 119 -9.19 4.79 6.90
CA ALA A 119 -9.96 4.50 5.69
C ALA A 119 -10.28 3.01 5.54
N ALA A 120 -9.23 2.18 5.62
CA ALA A 120 -9.33 0.73 5.52
C ALA A 120 -10.25 0.16 6.61
N ASN A 121 -10.05 0.57 7.88
CA ASN A 121 -10.90 0.15 8.99
C ASN A 121 -12.36 0.57 8.80
N ALA A 122 -12.62 1.79 8.33
CA ALA A 122 -13.98 2.27 8.07
C ALA A 122 -14.70 1.47 6.97
N MET A 123 -13.94 0.85 6.06
CA MET A 123 -14.45 -0.06 5.04
C MET A 123 -14.47 -1.53 5.49
N GLY A 124 -14.11 -1.82 6.74
CA GLY A 124 -14.07 -3.17 7.30
C GLY A 124 -12.85 -3.99 6.87
N TYR A 125 -11.83 -3.37 6.28
CA TYR A 125 -10.60 -4.05 5.90
C TYR A 125 -9.64 -4.18 7.09
N PRO A 126 -9.05 -5.36 7.33
CA PRO A 126 -8.01 -5.51 8.34
C PRO A 126 -6.81 -4.62 8.01
N VAL A 127 -6.19 -4.03 9.02
CA VAL A 127 -5.00 -3.18 8.87
C VAL A 127 -3.83 -3.83 9.60
N ALA A 128 -2.65 -3.78 8.97
CA ALA A 128 -1.40 -4.19 9.58
C ALA A 128 -0.36 -3.07 9.49
N ALA A 129 0.26 -2.76 10.63
CA ALA A 129 1.40 -1.85 10.72
C ALA A 129 2.49 -2.47 11.62
N PRO A 130 3.21 -3.50 11.15
CA PRO A 130 4.20 -4.19 11.98
C PRO A 130 5.23 -3.23 12.59
N GLY A 131 5.41 -3.29 13.91
CA GLY A 131 6.38 -2.45 14.64
C GLY A 131 5.86 -1.08 15.11
N THR A 132 4.59 -0.74 14.88
CA THR A 132 3.93 0.43 15.48
C THR A 132 3.26 0.12 16.79
#